data_AF-A0A7C1AHK4-F1
#
_entry.id   AF-A0A7C1AHK4-F1
#
_cell.length_a   1.000
_cell.length_b   1.000
_cell.length_c   1.000
_cell.angle_alpha   90.00
_cell.angle_beta   90.00
_cell.angle_gamma   90.00
#
_symmetry.space_group_name_H-M   'P 1'
#
loop_
_entity.id
_entity.type
_entity.pdbx_description
1 polymer ?
#
loop_
_entity_poly.entity_id
_entity_poly.type
_entity_poly.pdbx_seq_one_letter_code
_entity_poly.pdbx_strand_id
1 'polypeptide(L)'
;GDDTLTGGPGADTFVFNDTGEGIDTITDFDAQQDLLDFSGLLEAVFDPQTDDIAHFVKASTDQQTGETTVSVDVDGLGGSAQFTDVAILQGVGAGVDIAINVGNDDDTVTSAIV
;
A
#
# COMPACT_ATOMS: atom_id res chain seq x y z
N GLY A 1 14.57 -6.03 2.29
CA GLY A 1 15.63 -5.01 2.17
C GLY A 1 15.01 -3.91 1.35
N ASP A 2 15.79 -3.07 0.67
CA ASP A 2 15.21 -2.36 -0.48
C ASP A 2 15.28 -3.32 -1.67
N ASP A 3 14.15 -3.93 -2.03
CA ASP A 3 14.07 -4.92 -3.10
C ASP A 3 13.43 -4.33 -4.38
N THR A 4 13.73 -4.92 -5.54
CA THR A 4 13.06 -4.57 -6.82
C THR A 4 12.22 -5.75 -7.24
N LEU A 5 10.91 -5.53 -7.32
CA LEU A 5 9.89 -6.56 -7.53
C LEU A 5 9.18 -6.33 -8.87
N THR A 6 8.90 -7.43 -9.55
CA THR A 6 8.15 -7.46 -10.82
C THR A 6 7.16 -8.61 -10.73
N GLY A 7 5.87 -8.32 -10.84
CA GLY A 7 4.80 -9.34 -10.77
C GLY A 7 4.68 -10.14 -12.07
N GLY A 8 4.80 -9.43 -13.19
CA GLY A 8 4.59 -9.97 -14.52
C GLY A 8 3.12 -9.95 -14.92
N PRO A 9 2.70 -10.81 -15.88
CA PRO A 9 1.32 -10.84 -16.32
C PRO A 9 0.44 -11.57 -15.31
N GLY A 10 -0.64 -10.93 -14.86
CA GLY A 10 -1.60 -11.60 -13.97
C GLY A 10 -2.27 -10.62 -13.02
N ALA A 11 -2.89 -11.17 -12.00
CA ALA A 11 -3.24 -10.45 -10.79
C ALA A 11 -2.24 -10.91 -9.73
N ASP A 12 -1.30 -10.04 -9.39
CA ASP A 12 -0.21 -10.33 -8.47
C ASP A 12 -0.47 -9.71 -7.09
N THR A 13 0.11 -10.31 -6.05
CA THR A 13 -0.04 -9.82 -4.67
C THR A 13 1.33 -9.56 -4.07
N PHE A 14 1.55 -8.31 -3.65
CA PHE A 14 2.78 -7.88 -3.00
C PHE A 14 2.52 -7.75 -1.50
N VAL A 15 3.15 -8.61 -0.70
CA VAL A 15 2.88 -8.75 0.73
C VAL A 15 3.93 -8.01 1.55
N PHE A 16 3.49 -7.19 2.49
CA PHE A 16 4.33 -6.42 3.40
C PHE A 16 4.00 -6.84 4.84
N ASN A 17 4.99 -7.38 5.55
CA ASN A 17 4.78 -7.91 6.90
C ASN A 17 5.42 -7.04 7.99
N ASP A 18 6.42 -6.23 7.66
CA ASP A 18 7.09 -5.32 8.59
C ASP A 18 7.53 -4.03 7.86
N THR A 19 7.28 -2.86 8.47
CA THR A 19 7.67 -1.56 7.90
C THR A 19 9.19 -1.32 7.92
N GLY A 20 9.93 -2.16 8.65
CA GLY A 20 11.39 -2.16 8.71
C GLY A 20 12.08 -3.04 7.66
N GLU A 21 11.35 -3.66 6.74
CA GLU A 21 11.93 -4.52 5.70
C GLU A 21 12.75 -3.72 4.68
N GLY A 22 12.46 -2.43 4.51
CA GLY A 22 13.04 -1.53 3.52
C GLY A 22 11.94 -0.95 2.61
N ILE A 23 12.34 -0.18 1.61
CA ILE A 23 11.42 0.41 0.63
C ILE A 23 11.56 -0.35 -0.69
N ASP A 24 10.53 -1.13 -1.02
CA ASP A 24 10.54 -1.95 -2.23
C ASP A 24 10.09 -1.14 -3.45
N THR A 25 10.67 -1.43 -4.62
CA THR A 25 10.25 -0.84 -5.90
C THR A 25 9.53 -1.87 -6.74
N ILE A 26 8.24 -1.66 -6.99
CA ILE A 26 7.41 -2.51 -7.86
C ILE A 26 7.36 -1.89 -9.25
N THR A 27 7.90 -2.62 -10.24
CA THR A 27 8.20 -2.06 -11.57
C THR A 27 7.03 -2.08 -12.56
N ASP A 28 6.02 -2.92 -12.31
CA ASP A 28 4.94 -3.21 -13.27
C ASP A 28 3.56 -3.35 -12.62
N PHE A 29 3.33 -2.64 -11.51
CA PHE A 29 2.06 -2.70 -10.77
C PHE A 29 0.87 -2.26 -11.66
N ASP A 30 -0.09 -3.16 -11.86
CA ASP A 30 -1.37 -2.86 -12.51
C ASP A 30 -2.47 -2.68 -11.45
N ALA A 31 -2.82 -1.43 -11.16
CA ALA A 31 -3.84 -1.10 -10.16
C ALA A 31 -5.24 -1.69 -10.44
N GLN A 32 -5.50 -2.21 -11.64
CA GLN A 32 -6.77 -2.89 -11.96
C GLN A 32 -6.77 -4.38 -11.61
N GLN A 33 -5.61 -4.99 -11.36
CA GLN A 33 -5.45 -6.44 -11.17
C GLN A 33 -4.66 -6.79 -9.92
N ASP A 34 -3.64 -6.01 -9.60
CA ASP A 34 -2.70 -6.28 -8.52
C ASP A 34 -3.20 -5.77 -7.17
N LEU A 35 -2.67 -6.39 -6.12
CA LEU A 35 -3.04 -6.14 -4.73
C LEU A 35 -1.79 -5.87 -3.90
N LEU A 36 -1.82 -4.82 -3.08
CA LEU A 36 -0.87 -4.66 -1.97
C LEU A 36 -1.48 -5.24 -0.70
N ASP A 37 -0.80 -6.18 -0.07
CA ASP A 37 -1.28 -6.84 1.13
C ASP A 37 -0.49 -6.37 2.36
N PHE A 38 -1.17 -5.59 3.20
CA PHE A 38 -0.71 -5.07 4.48
C PHE A 38 -1.38 -5.77 5.66
N SER A 39 -2.05 -6.91 5.45
CA SER A 39 -2.68 -7.68 6.53
C SER A 39 -1.69 -8.05 7.65
N GLY A 40 -0.45 -8.39 7.29
CA GLY A 40 0.63 -8.66 8.25
C GLY A 40 0.97 -7.48 9.17
N LEU A 41 0.69 -6.25 8.72
CA LEU A 41 0.94 -5.01 9.47
C LEU A 41 -0.30 -4.52 10.23
N LEU A 42 -1.48 -4.61 9.62
CA LEU A 42 -2.65 -3.84 10.02
C LEU A 42 -3.80 -4.67 10.61
N GLU A 43 -3.81 -5.98 10.43
CA GLU A 43 -4.92 -6.83 10.87
C GLU A 43 -5.25 -6.67 12.36
N ALA A 44 -4.22 -6.53 13.20
CA ALA A 44 -4.39 -6.45 14.65
C ALA A 44 -4.90 -5.08 15.15
N VAL A 45 -4.85 -4.05 14.30
CA VAL A 45 -5.05 -2.65 14.69
C VAL A 45 -6.15 -1.93 13.90
N PHE A 46 -6.48 -2.39 12.70
CA PHE A 46 -7.47 -1.79 11.82
C PHE A 46 -8.86 -2.42 12.00
N ASP A 47 -9.87 -1.61 12.31
CA ASP A 47 -11.28 -2.00 12.29
C ASP A 47 -12.02 -1.31 11.13
N PRO A 48 -12.45 -2.04 10.08
CA PRO A 48 -13.11 -1.45 8.91
C PRO A 48 -14.45 -0.75 9.21
N GLN A 49 -15.06 -0.97 10.38
CA GLN A 49 -16.32 -0.34 10.76
C GLN A 49 -16.14 1.01 11.46
N THR A 50 -14.98 1.26 12.07
CA THR A 50 -14.74 2.46 12.87
C THR A 50 -13.60 3.32 12.36
N ASP A 51 -12.65 2.70 11.67
CA ASP A 51 -11.42 3.33 11.26
C ASP A 51 -11.47 3.80 9.81
N ASP A 52 -10.78 4.90 9.55
CA ASP A 52 -10.56 5.41 8.21
C ASP A 52 -9.23 4.87 7.70
N ILE A 53 -9.26 4.18 6.55
CA ILE A 53 -8.05 3.64 5.93
C ILE A 53 -6.99 4.72 5.64
N ALA A 54 -7.41 5.97 5.41
CA ALA A 54 -6.49 7.08 5.19
C ALA A 54 -5.63 7.44 6.42
N HIS A 55 -5.96 6.91 7.60
CA HIS A 55 -5.11 6.99 8.79
C HIS A 55 -4.01 5.92 8.84
N PHE A 56 -4.11 4.87 8.02
CA PHE A 56 -3.20 3.73 8.05
C PHE A 56 -2.41 3.57 6.75
N VAL A 57 -3.01 3.85 5.60
CA VAL A 57 -2.34 3.73 4.30
C VAL A 57 -2.53 5.00 3.50
N LYS A 58 -1.41 5.50 2.94
CA LYS A 58 -1.40 6.63 2.02
C LYS A 58 -0.60 6.27 0.79
N ALA A 59 -1.05 6.78 -0.34
CA ALA A 59 -0.30 6.77 -1.56
C ALA A 59 -0.12 8.20 -2.07
N SER A 60 1.05 8.53 -2.60
CA SER A 60 1.33 9.85 -3.16
C SER A 60 2.17 9.72 -4.42
N THR A 61 1.66 10.23 -5.54
CA THR A 61 2.41 10.28 -6.79
C THR A 61 3.32 11.49 -6.87
N ASP A 62 4.60 11.25 -7.14
CA ASP A 62 5.52 12.29 -7.60
C ASP A 62 5.18 12.67 -9.04
N GLN A 63 4.74 13.92 -9.25
CA GLN A 63 4.34 14.45 -10.56
C GLN A 63 5.52 14.60 -11.55
N GLN A 64 6.77 14.53 -11.08
CA GLN A 64 7.97 14.65 -11.89
C GLN A 64 8.47 13.28 -12.38
N THR A 65 8.42 12.25 -11.53
CA THR A 65 8.86 10.89 -11.89
C THR A 65 7.72 10.00 -12.37
N GLY A 66 6.48 10.28 -11.96
CA GLY A 66 5.31 9.43 -12.20
C GLY A 66 5.27 8.20 -11.31
N GLU A 67 6.10 8.15 -10.27
CA GLU A 67 6.14 7.08 -9.29
C GLU A 67 5.19 7.38 -8.14
N THR A 68 4.56 6.34 -7.60
CA THR A 68 3.65 6.46 -6.46
C THR A 68 4.27 5.81 -5.24
N THR A 69 4.57 6.62 -4.22
CA THR A 69 5.06 6.12 -2.93
C THR A 69 3.88 5.72 -2.06
N VAL A 70 3.92 4.50 -1.54
CA VAL A 70 2.96 3.98 -0.57
C VAL A 70 3.60 3.97 0.81
N SER A 71 2.90 4.54 1.76
CA SER A 71 3.33 4.67 3.15
C SER A 71 2.28 4.10 4.08
N VAL A 72 2.73 3.44 5.14
CA VAL A 72 1.88 2.78 6.14
C VAL A 72 2.13 3.38 7.53
N ASP A 73 1.06 3.58 8.28
CA ASP A 73 1.06 3.94 9.69
C ASP A 73 0.36 2.82 10.48
N VAL A 74 1.14 2.07 11.26
CA VAL A 74 0.67 0.91 12.03
C VAL A 74 -0.01 1.29 13.35
N ASP A 75 0.13 2.55 13.80
CA ASP A 75 -0.53 3.00 15.04
C ASP A 75 -1.91 3.61 14.77
N GLY A 76 -2.18 4.02 13.52
CA GLY A 76 -3.46 4.54 13.08
C GLY A 76 -3.87 5.86 13.73
N LEU A 77 -2.97 6.50 14.50
CA LEU A 77 -3.23 7.72 15.24
C LEU A 77 -3.10 8.93 14.30
N GLY A 78 -4.04 9.04 13.35
CA GLY A 78 -4.24 10.00 12.24
C GLY A 78 -3.49 11.35 12.20
N GLY A 79 -2.22 11.39 12.56
CA GLY A 79 -1.32 12.52 12.54
C GLY A 79 -0.28 12.31 11.45
N SER A 80 0.14 13.40 10.81
CA SER A 80 1.08 13.38 9.69
C SER A 80 2.50 12.89 10.03
N ALA A 81 2.72 12.33 11.22
CA ALA A 81 4.05 12.20 11.80
C ALA A 81 4.63 10.78 11.84
N GLN A 82 3.88 9.70 11.54
CA GLN A 82 4.39 8.32 11.69
C GLN A 82 4.15 7.38 10.48
N PHE A 83 3.76 7.91 9.31
CA PHE A 83 3.76 7.11 8.08
C PHE A 83 5.18 6.71 7.70
N THR A 84 5.39 5.43 7.45
CA THR A 84 6.64 4.85 6.99
C THR A 84 6.48 4.40 5.56
N ASP A 85 7.37 4.84 4.68
CA ASP A 85 7.37 4.40 3.27
C ASP A 85 7.71 2.91 3.21
N VAL A 86 6.93 2.15 2.46
CA VAL A 86 7.10 0.69 2.31
C VAL A 86 7.26 0.27 0.86
N ALA A 87 6.69 1.03 -0.07
CA ALA A 87 6.76 0.70 -1.49
C ALA A 87 6.78 1.93 -2.40
N ILE A 88 7.40 1.77 -3.55
CA ILE A 88 7.36 2.69 -4.69
C ILE A 88 6.77 1.92 -5.87
N LEU A 89 5.65 2.39 -6.40
CA LEU A 89 4.97 1.81 -7.55
C LEU A 89 5.33 2.60 -8.81
N GLN A 90 5.84 1.91 -9.82
CA GLN A 90 6.06 2.47 -11.14
C GLN A 90 4.85 2.22 -12.05
N GLY A 91 4.47 3.21 -12.85
CA GLY A 91 3.34 3.10 -13.77
C GLY A 91 1.98 3.46 -13.16
N VAL A 92 1.91 3.72 -11.86
CA VAL A 92 0.69 4.20 -11.16
C VAL A 92 0.71 5.73 -11.07
N GLY A 93 -0.22 6.38 -11.75
CA GLY A 93 -0.37 7.83 -11.73
C GLY A 93 -1.32 8.34 -10.63
N ALA A 94 -1.34 9.66 -10.44
CA ALA A 94 -2.24 10.30 -9.48
C ALA A 94 -3.72 10.09 -9.86
N GLY A 95 -4.59 9.94 -8.86
CA GLY A 95 -6.02 9.70 -9.04
C GLY A 95 -6.37 8.28 -9.49
N VAL A 96 -5.43 7.34 -9.36
CA VAL A 96 -5.68 5.90 -9.54
C VAL A 96 -6.01 5.28 -8.19
N ASP A 97 -7.08 4.49 -8.13
CA ASP A 97 -7.41 3.72 -6.94
C ASP A 97 -6.53 2.48 -6.90
N ILE A 98 -5.82 2.26 -5.79
CA ILE A 98 -5.03 1.05 -5.56
C ILE A 98 -5.82 0.11 -4.65
N ALA A 99 -5.98 -1.14 -5.08
CA ALA A 99 -6.53 -2.19 -4.22
C ALA A 99 -5.51 -2.58 -3.14
N ILE A 100 -5.94 -2.54 -1.89
CA ILE A 100 -5.14 -2.94 -0.75
C ILE A 100 -5.90 -3.90 0.16
N ASN A 101 -5.19 -4.87 0.72
CA ASN A 101 -5.70 -5.74 1.77
C ASN A 101 -5.09 -5.36 3.12
N VAL A 102 -5.90 -5.29 4.16
CA VAL A 102 -5.47 -4.93 5.53
C VAL A 102 -5.93 -5.93 6.58
N GLY A 103 -6.51 -7.06 6.18
CA GLY A 103 -7.00 -8.11 7.07
C GLY A 103 -7.00 -9.49 6.41
N ASN A 104 -7.44 -10.50 7.16
CA ASN A 104 -7.43 -11.90 6.69
C ASN A 104 -8.70 -12.34 5.96
N ASP A 105 -9.69 -11.45 5.84
CA ASP A 105 -10.95 -11.70 5.14
C ASP A 105 -11.00 -10.88 3.83
N ASP A 106 -11.49 -11.47 2.74
CA ASP A 106 -11.63 -10.82 1.42
C ASP A 106 -12.49 -9.53 1.46
N ASP A 107 -13.29 -9.37 2.52
CA ASP A 107 -14.09 -8.16 2.81
C ASP A 107 -13.25 -6.96 3.29
N THR A 108 -11.96 -7.14 3.60
CA THR A 108 -11.04 -6.04 3.98
C THR A 108 -10.26 -5.47 2.79
N VAL A 109 -10.55 -5.91 1.56
CA VAL A 109 -10.04 -5.24 0.37
C VAL A 109 -10.69 -3.86 0.26
N THR A 110 -9.89 -2.83 0.46
CA THR A 110 -10.29 -1.42 0.37
C THR A 110 -9.43 -0.69 -0.64
N SER A 111 -9.80 0.55 -0.96
CA SER A 111 -9.05 1.39 -1.88
C SER A 111 -8.37 2.53 -1.14
N ALA A 112 -7.05 2.67 -1.33
CA ALA A 112 -6.34 3.90 -1.01
C ALA A 112 -6.29 4.75 -2.27
N ILE A 113 -6.80 5.99 -2.18
CA ILE A 113 -6.74 6.94 -3.30
C ILE A 113 -5.36 7.59 -3.32
N VAL A 114 -4.77 7.65 -4.52
CA VAL A 114 -3.50 8.33 -4.82
C VAL A 114 -3.71 9.80 -5.18
#